data_AF-A0A0S8GPF3-F1
#
_entry.id   AF-A0A0S8GPF3-F1
#
_cell.length_a   1.000
_cell.length_b   1.000
_cell.length_c   1.000
_cell.angle_alpha   90.00
_cell.angle_beta   90.00
_cell.angle_gamma   90.00
#
_symmetry.space_group_name_H-M   'P 1'
#
loop_
_entity.id
_entity.type
_entity.pdbx_description
1 polymer ?
#
loop_
_entity_poly.entity_id
_entity_poly.type
_entity_poly.pdbx_seq_one_letter_code
_entity_poly.pdbx_strand_id
1 'polypeptide(L)'
;MRKKFSHLCACSWEWAKGSIFLLSLASTLLFCLFPLTGEAIPQKSPHSLNVGIDYACFQNLPDTSQSYVEIYYSFNRRELKFTQEGQTYQAKFFLNLIIEDKLGNMVENRMWNRGSKVNRWEETQIDYLILDQAEVILKPGDYLLKLSVTDLGSERQGEASSELKVKAFGEEDLQLSDLELAFQIDPDTSTGTFIKAGRKILPNPLGVFTHRREMAYFYAELYNLIVSPGADPDYLLSFTVLDSAGKKVKDFGTQTREKPGNSAVVLSGINVT
;
A
#
# COMPACT_ATOMS: atom_id res chain seq x y z
N MET A 1 0.49 -18.30 10.25
CA MET A 1 -0.75 -18.00 9.50
C MET A 1 -0.60 -16.60 8.90
N ARG A 2 -0.50 -16.45 7.58
CA ARG A 2 -0.32 -15.13 6.93
C ARG A 2 -1.72 -14.53 6.68
N LYS A 3 -2.05 -13.40 7.32
CA LYS A 3 -3.27 -12.64 6.99
C LYS A 3 -2.86 -11.50 6.06
N LYS A 4 -3.41 -11.49 4.84
CA LYS A 4 -3.27 -10.39 3.88
C LYS A 4 -4.52 -9.53 4.06
N PHE A 5 -4.36 -8.26 4.42
CA PHE A 5 -5.47 -7.31 4.46
C PHE A 5 -5.70 -6.80 3.04
N SER A 6 -6.94 -6.87 2.55
CA SER A 6 -7.36 -6.32 1.27
C SER A 6 -8.33 -5.17 1.53
N HIS A 7 -8.04 -3.99 0.99
CA HIS A 7 -8.98 -2.86 0.97
C HIS A 7 -10.09 -3.13 -0.05
N LEU A 8 -11.27 -3.56 0.42
CA LEU A 8 -12.49 -3.58 -0.36
C LEU A 8 -13.63 -3.02 0.49
N CYS A 9 -14.06 -1.80 0.16
CA CYS A 9 -15.34 -1.25 0.59
C CYS A 9 -16.23 -1.23 -0.66
N ALA A 10 -17.22 -2.13 -0.73
CA ALA A 10 -18.22 -2.18 -1.78
C ALA A 10 -19.59 -1.89 -1.15
N CYS A 11 -20.23 -0.81 -1.61
CA CYS A 11 -21.57 -0.42 -1.20
C CYS A 11 -22.57 -1.08 -2.18
N SER A 12 -23.32 -2.08 -1.72
CA SER A 12 -24.34 -2.77 -2.51
C SER A 12 -25.74 -2.24 -2.22
N TRP A 13 -26.53 -2.02 -3.27
CA TRP A 13 -27.93 -1.62 -3.20
C TRP A 13 -28.80 -2.85 -3.51
N GLU A 14 -29.63 -3.29 -2.57
CA GLU A 14 -30.62 -4.34 -2.79
C GLU A 14 -31.95 -3.75 -3.28
N TRP A 15 -32.50 -4.33 -4.35
CA TRP A 15 -33.94 -4.32 -4.61
C TRP A 15 -34.39 -5.75 -4.89
N ALA A 16 -35.16 -6.30 -3.96
CA ALA A 16 -35.92 -7.52 -4.15
C ALA A 16 -37.22 -7.20 -4.91
N LYS A 17 -37.54 -8.00 -5.93
CA LYS A 17 -38.88 -8.56 -6.17
C LYS A 17 -38.82 -9.60 -7.29
N GLY A 18 -39.31 -10.80 -6.97
CA GLY A 18 -39.18 -11.99 -7.81
C GLY A 18 -40.24 -12.12 -8.89
N SER A 19 -40.11 -13.21 -9.66
CA SER A 19 -41.21 -14.04 -10.13
C SER A 19 -40.66 -15.35 -10.67
N ILE A 20 -41.35 -16.42 -10.31
CA ILE A 20 -41.12 -17.82 -10.67
C ILE A 20 -41.65 -18.03 -12.09
N PHE A 21 -40.86 -18.64 -12.98
CA PHE A 21 -41.38 -19.34 -14.15
C PHE A 21 -40.72 -20.70 -14.29
N LEU A 22 -41.58 -21.71 -14.38
CA LEU A 22 -41.31 -23.13 -14.58
C LEU A 22 -41.30 -23.46 -16.08
N LEU A 23 -40.54 -24.52 -16.40
CA LEU A 23 -40.63 -25.43 -17.56
C LEU A 23 -40.05 -24.97 -18.91
N SER A 24 -38.97 -25.64 -19.32
CA SER A 24 -39.05 -26.70 -20.35
C SER A 24 -37.67 -27.28 -20.63
N LEU A 25 -37.52 -28.60 -20.43
CA LEU A 25 -36.36 -29.39 -20.85
C LEU A 25 -36.32 -29.42 -22.39
N ALA A 26 -35.27 -28.85 -23.00
CA ALA A 26 -34.88 -29.14 -24.37
C ALA A 26 -33.41 -29.54 -24.37
N SER A 27 -33.18 -30.85 -24.37
CA SER A 27 -31.87 -31.47 -24.53
C SER A 27 -31.36 -31.22 -25.96
N THR A 28 -30.52 -30.21 -26.12
CA THR A 28 -29.72 -30.02 -27.33
C THR A 28 -28.25 -30.05 -26.92
N LEU A 29 -27.60 -31.19 -27.18
CA LEU A 29 -26.16 -31.38 -27.02
C LEU A 29 -25.43 -30.51 -28.06
N LEU A 30 -25.22 -29.24 -27.71
CA LEU A 30 -24.32 -28.35 -28.43
C LEU A 30 -22.92 -28.56 -27.85
N PHE A 31 -22.09 -29.32 -28.56
CA PHE A 31 -20.66 -29.45 -28.26
C PHE A 31 -19.99 -28.12 -28.58
N CYS A 32 -20.11 -27.15 -27.66
CA CYS A 32 -19.29 -25.94 -27.70
C CYS A 32 -17.85 -26.37 -27.45
N LEU A 33 -17.06 -26.41 -28.53
CA LEU A 33 -15.60 -26.32 -28.46
C LEU A 33 -15.26 -25.01 -27.77
N PHE A 34 -15.20 -25.02 -26.43
CA PHE A 34 -14.57 -23.96 -25.69
C PHE A 34 -13.09 -23.98 -26.09
N PRO A 35 -12.56 -22.93 -26.75
CA PRO A 35 -11.12 -22.79 -26.82
C PRO A 35 -10.64 -22.74 -25.37
N LEU A 36 -9.88 -23.76 -24.98
CA LEU A 36 -9.18 -23.81 -23.71
C LEU A 36 -8.12 -22.69 -23.79
N THR A 37 -8.53 -21.44 -23.57
CA THR A 37 -7.62 -20.34 -23.32
C THR A 37 -7.01 -20.65 -21.96
N GLY A 38 -5.88 -21.37 -21.98
CA GLY A 38 -5.05 -21.48 -20.81
C GLY A 38 -4.64 -20.06 -20.42
N GLU A 39 -5.28 -19.52 -19.37
CA GLU A 39 -4.71 -18.39 -18.67
C GLU A 39 -3.34 -18.86 -18.17
N ALA A 40 -2.29 -18.36 -18.80
CA ALA A 40 -0.94 -18.57 -18.32
C ALA A 40 -0.87 -17.93 -16.94
N ILE A 41 -1.00 -18.75 -15.89
CA ILE A 41 -0.70 -18.34 -14.53
C ILE A 41 0.75 -17.85 -14.57
N PRO A 42 1.05 -16.58 -14.26
CA PRO A 42 2.42 -16.09 -14.28
C PRO A 42 3.24 -16.89 -13.28
N GLN A 43 4.02 -17.85 -13.78
CA GLN A 43 4.85 -18.68 -12.93
C GLN A 43 6.06 -17.84 -12.54
N LYS A 44 6.02 -17.26 -11.34
CA LYS A 44 7.12 -16.49 -10.76
C LYS A 44 8.40 -17.33 -10.86
N SER A 45 9.37 -16.88 -11.66
CA SER A 45 10.59 -17.67 -11.89
C SER A 45 11.31 -17.89 -10.55
N PRO A 46 11.91 -19.08 -10.33
CA PRO A 46 12.61 -19.40 -9.08
C PRO A 46 13.84 -18.51 -8.83
N HIS A 47 14.19 -17.63 -9.78
CA HIS A 47 15.27 -16.66 -9.71
C HIS A 47 14.78 -15.20 -9.63
N SER A 48 13.50 -14.94 -9.38
CA SER A 48 13.00 -13.57 -9.26
C SER A 48 13.25 -12.96 -7.88
N LEU A 49 13.35 -11.63 -7.81
CA LEU A 49 13.39 -10.90 -6.54
C LEU A 49 11.97 -10.83 -5.93
N ASN A 50 11.85 -10.90 -4.61
CA ASN A 50 10.59 -10.69 -3.89
C ASN A 50 10.39 -9.22 -3.59
N VAL A 51 9.60 -8.56 -4.45
CA VAL A 51 9.23 -7.15 -4.30
C VAL A 51 7.87 -7.05 -3.62
N GLY A 52 7.79 -6.25 -2.56
CA GLY A 52 6.57 -5.78 -1.93
C GLY A 52 6.30 -4.33 -2.31
N ILE A 53 5.03 -3.99 -2.47
CA ILE A 53 4.56 -2.67 -2.86
C ILE A 53 3.25 -2.37 -2.15
N ASP A 54 3.12 -1.13 -1.69
CA ASP A 54 1.90 -0.58 -1.12
C ASP A 54 1.85 0.92 -1.41
N TYR A 55 0.73 1.57 -1.13
CA TYR A 55 0.60 3.02 -1.30
C TYR A 55 -0.38 3.63 -0.29
N ALA A 56 -0.25 4.94 -0.09
CA ALA A 56 -1.26 5.73 0.61
C ALA A 56 -1.47 7.08 -0.09
N CYS A 57 -2.74 7.49 -0.21
CA CYS A 57 -3.12 8.81 -0.70
C CYS A 57 -3.32 9.79 0.45
N PHE A 58 -2.79 11.00 0.29
CA PHE A 58 -2.92 12.15 1.18
C PHE A 58 -3.38 13.37 0.39
N GLN A 59 -3.94 14.36 1.09
CA GLN A 59 -4.36 15.61 0.46
C GLN A 59 -3.14 16.38 -0.05
N ASN A 60 -3.19 16.81 -1.31
CA ASN A 60 -2.16 17.68 -1.88
C ASN A 60 -2.49 19.15 -1.55
N LEU A 61 -1.92 19.67 -0.46
CA LEU A 61 -2.20 21.04 0.01
C LEU A 61 -2.00 22.16 -1.04
N PRO A 62 -1.02 22.08 -1.97
CA PRO A 62 -0.88 23.07 -3.03
C PRO A 62 -2.05 23.10 -4.04
N ASP A 63 -2.70 21.97 -4.29
CA ASP A 63 -3.78 21.82 -5.27
C ASP A 63 -4.63 20.57 -4.96
N THR A 64 -5.81 20.78 -4.39
CA THR A 64 -6.77 19.75 -3.98
C THR A 64 -7.45 19.05 -5.16
N SER A 65 -7.29 19.53 -6.40
CA SER A 65 -7.72 18.82 -7.61
C SER A 65 -6.87 17.58 -7.91
N GLN A 66 -5.73 17.45 -7.22
CA GLN A 66 -4.83 16.31 -7.25
C GLN A 66 -4.61 15.76 -5.84
N SER A 67 -4.07 14.56 -5.76
CA SER A 67 -3.68 13.92 -4.50
C SER A 67 -2.21 13.62 -4.50
N TYR A 68 -1.63 13.71 -3.30
CA TYR A 68 -0.28 13.28 -3.05
C TYR A 68 -0.29 11.79 -2.74
N VAL A 69 0.45 11.01 -3.50
CA VAL A 69 0.50 9.55 -3.36
C VAL A 69 1.92 9.16 -3.00
N GLU A 70 2.03 8.51 -1.84
CA GLU A 70 3.26 7.83 -1.45
C GLU A 70 3.18 6.37 -1.85
N ILE A 71 4.24 5.88 -2.48
CA ILE A 71 4.38 4.50 -2.94
C ILE A 71 5.54 3.89 -2.16
N TYR A 72 5.22 2.93 -1.32
CA TYR A 72 6.19 2.23 -0.48
C TYR A 72 6.60 0.93 -1.16
N TYR A 73 7.88 0.61 -1.12
CA TYR A 73 8.35 -0.63 -1.68
C TYR A 73 9.45 -1.27 -0.86
N SER A 74 9.54 -2.58 -0.98
CA SER A 74 10.54 -3.35 -0.26
C SER A 74 10.97 -4.60 -1.01
N PHE A 75 12.19 -5.04 -0.74
CA PHE A 75 12.72 -6.34 -1.19
C PHE A 75 13.91 -6.74 -0.31
N ASN A 76 14.26 -8.02 -0.30
CA ASN A 76 15.28 -8.51 0.62
C ASN A 76 16.69 -8.33 0.03
N ARG A 77 17.56 -7.64 0.77
CA ARG A 77 18.98 -7.42 0.44
C ARG A 77 19.71 -8.72 0.12
N ARG A 78 19.40 -9.80 0.84
CA ARG A 78 20.02 -11.12 0.64
C ARG A 78 19.85 -11.66 -0.78
N GLU A 79 18.81 -11.20 -1.49
CA GLU A 79 18.52 -11.66 -2.84
C GLU A 79 19.40 -10.97 -3.90
N LEU A 80 20.12 -9.90 -3.54
CA LEU A 80 21.04 -9.18 -4.41
C LEU A 80 22.41 -9.85 -4.50
N LYS A 81 23.07 -9.72 -5.65
CA LYS A 81 24.46 -10.12 -5.83
C LYS A 81 25.40 -9.00 -5.43
N PHE A 82 26.16 -9.25 -4.36
CA PHE A 82 27.19 -8.36 -3.88
C PHE A 82 28.53 -8.65 -4.55
N THR A 83 29.27 -7.59 -4.87
CA THR A 83 30.67 -7.64 -5.27
C THR A 83 31.53 -6.90 -4.26
N GLN A 84 32.74 -7.40 -4.02
CA GLN A 84 33.69 -6.70 -3.16
C GLN A 84 34.24 -5.48 -3.89
N GLU A 85 34.12 -4.30 -3.26
CA GLU A 85 34.67 -3.04 -3.70
C GLU A 85 35.54 -2.45 -2.57
N GLY A 86 36.86 -2.61 -2.72
CA GLY A 86 37.82 -2.26 -1.67
C GLY A 86 37.62 -3.08 -0.41
N GLN A 87 37.35 -2.40 0.71
CA GLN A 87 37.08 -3.02 2.03
C GLN A 87 35.58 -3.27 2.28
N THR A 88 34.72 -2.95 1.32
CA THR A 88 33.26 -3.07 1.47
C THR A 88 32.67 -4.01 0.43
N TYR A 89 31.43 -4.43 0.65
CA TYR A 89 30.64 -5.19 -0.32
C TYR A 89 29.48 -4.33 -0.78
N GLN A 90 29.29 -4.24 -2.09
CA GLN A 90 28.26 -3.41 -2.70
C GLN A 90 27.40 -4.22 -3.67
N ALA A 91 26.11 -3.90 -3.69
CA ALA A 91 25.17 -4.32 -4.72
C ALA A 91 24.47 -3.08 -5.27
N LYS A 92 24.26 -3.03 -6.59
CA LYS A 92 23.53 -1.95 -7.26
C LYS A 92 22.28 -2.54 -7.89
N PHE A 93 21.20 -1.79 -7.84
CA PHE A 93 19.94 -2.21 -8.41
C PHE A 93 19.25 -1.03 -9.07
N PHE A 94 18.56 -1.35 -10.15
CA PHE A 94 17.78 -0.44 -10.97
C PHE A 94 16.30 -0.62 -10.66
N LEU A 95 15.58 0.49 -10.50
CA LEU A 95 14.14 0.50 -10.27
C LEU A 95 13.44 1.20 -11.42
N ASN A 96 12.30 0.65 -11.83
CA ASN A 96 11.41 1.26 -12.80
C ASN A 96 9.97 1.17 -12.28
N LEU A 97 9.42 2.34 -11.97
CA LEU A 97 8.05 2.55 -11.49
C LEU A 97 7.22 3.13 -12.62
N ILE A 98 6.15 2.43 -12.96
CA ILE A 98 5.21 2.79 -14.02
C ILE A 98 3.82 2.91 -13.40
N ILE A 99 3.11 3.96 -13.76
CA ILE A 99 1.68 4.12 -13.45
C ILE A 99 0.94 4.27 -14.77
N GLU A 100 -0.07 3.45 -14.96
CA GLU A 100 -0.94 3.44 -16.14
C GLU A 100 -2.37 3.81 -15.74
N ASP A 101 -3.07 4.58 -16.57
CA ASP A 101 -4.51 4.79 -16.41
C ASP A 101 -5.32 3.55 -16.84
N LYS A 102 -6.65 3.60 -16.65
CA LYS A 102 -7.57 2.53 -17.07
C LYS A 102 -7.55 2.19 -18.57
N LEU A 103 -7.06 3.10 -19.41
CA LEU A 103 -6.94 2.89 -20.86
C LEU A 103 -5.58 2.29 -21.24
N GLY A 104 -4.69 2.08 -20.27
CA GLY A 104 -3.33 1.60 -20.48
C GLY A 104 -2.35 2.70 -20.89
N ASN A 105 -2.74 3.98 -20.81
CA ASN A 105 -1.81 5.07 -21.07
C ASN A 105 -0.90 5.24 -19.87
N MET A 106 0.40 5.30 -20.12
CA MET A 106 1.40 5.59 -19.09
C MET A 106 1.30 7.05 -18.64
N VAL A 107 0.94 7.25 -17.37
CA VAL A 107 0.81 8.58 -16.75
C VAL A 107 2.04 9.00 -15.95
N GLU A 108 2.80 8.02 -15.44
CA GLU A 108 4.09 8.25 -14.78
C GLU A 108 5.05 7.13 -15.18
N ASN A 109 6.31 7.51 -15.41
CA ASN A 109 7.43 6.57 -15.57
C ASN A 109 8.66 7.16 -14.89
N ARG A 110 9.11 6.49 -13.84
CA ARG A 110 10.27 6.89 -13.07
C ARG A 110 11.28 5.75 -13.02
N MET A 111 12.51 6.06 -13.44
CA MET A 111 13.62 5.13 -13.51
C MET A 111 14.78 5.65 -12.68
N TRP A 112 15.32 4.84 -11.76
CA TRP A 112 16.45 5.27 -10.93
C TRP A 112 17.32 4.11 -10.45
N ASN A 113 18.59 4.42 -10.17
CA ASN A 113 19.52 3.49 -9.56
C ASN A 113 19.64 3.74 -8.05
N ARG A 114 19.90 2.66 -7.32
CA ARG A 114 20.23 2.65 -5.90
C ARG A 114 21.31 1.59 -5.65
N GLY A 115 21.84 1.58 -4.44
CA GLY A 115 22.79 0.56 -4.01
C GLY A 115 22.71 0.28 -2.52
N SER A 116 23.16 -0.91 -2.15
CA SER A 116 23.34 -1.33 -0.77
C SER A 116 24.83 -1.56 -0.53
N LYS A 117 25.36 -1.00 0.55
CA LYS A 117 26.75 -1.15 0.95
C LYS A 117 26.80 -1.74 2.36
N VAL A 118 27.61 -2.77 2.54
CA VAL A 118 27.89 -3.38 3.85
C VAL A 118 29.39 -3.55 4.06
N ASN A 119 29.82 -3.58 5.32
CA ASN A 119 31.24 -3.67 5.67
C ASN A 119 31.74 -5.12 5.76
N ARG A 120 30.84 -6.07 6.03
CA ARG A 120 31.17 -7.48 6.22
C ARG A 120 30.34 -8.37 5.30
N TRP A 121 30.95 -9.45 4.81
CA TRP A 121 30.30 -10.36 3.88
C TRP A 121 29.07 -11.02 4.50
N GLU A 122 29.10 -11.34 5.79
CA GLU A 122 28.01 -12.00 6.53
C GLU A 122 26.72 -11.15 6.50
N GLU A 123 26.85 -9.82 6.43
CA GLU A 123 25.70 -8.92 6.33
C GLU A 123 24.95 -9.06 4.99
N THR A 124 25.62 -9.55 3.94
CA THR A 124 24.99 -9.86 2.64
C THR A 124 24.12 -11.13 2.72
N GLN A 125 24.34 -11.98 3.71
CA GLN A 125 23.72 -13.31 3.83
C GLN A 125 22.52 -13.35 4.80
N ILE A 126 22.31 -12.28 5.57
CA ILE A 126 21.18 -12.16 6.49
C ILE A 126 19.97 -11.52 5.81
N ASP A 127 18.77 -11.89 6.26
CA ASP A 127 17.55 -11.23 5.83
C ASP A 127 17.53 -9.79 6.32
N TYR A 128 17.56 -8.86 5.38
CA TYR A 128 17.48 -7.44 5.63
C TYR A 128 16.58 -6.81 4.57
N LEU A 129 15.47 -6.23 5.02
CA LEU A 129 14.52 -5.62 4.11
C LEU A 129 15.06 -4.24 3.69
N ILE A 130 15.36 -4.08 2.41
CA ILE A 130 15.53 -2.75 1.82
C ILE A 130 14.12 -2.17 1.74
N LEU A 131 13.95 -0.97 2.28
CA LEU A 131 12.71 -0.22 2.35
C LEU A 131 13.00 1.19 1.85
N ASP A 132 12.22 1.67 0.90
CA ASP A 132 12.31 3.03 0.34
C ASP A 132 10.92 3.43 -0.20
N GLN A 133 10.76 4.69 -0.58
CA GLN A 133 9.50 5.23 -1.08
C GLN A 133 9.70 6.06 -2.35
N ALA A 134 8.63 6.24 -3.10
CA ALA A 134 8.53 7.19 -4.19
C ALA A 134 7.24 8.01 -4.05
N GLU A 135 7.29 9.26 -4.45
CA GLU A 135 6.19 10.21 -4.29
C GLU A 135 5.73 10.70 -5.67
N VAL A 136 4.43 10.74 -5.89
CA VAL A 136 3.81 11.22 -7.13
C VAL A 136 2.58 12.05 -6.81
N ILE A 137 2.26 13.03 -7.67
CA ILE A 137 1.02 13.79 -7.59
C ILE A 137 0.14 13.35 -8.76
N LEU A 138 -1.06 12.86 -8.45
CA LEU A 138 -1.98 12.28 -9.43
C LEU A 138 -3.37 12.86 -9.29
N LYS A 139 -4.12 12.94 -10.39
CA LYS A 139 -5.55 13.25 -10.33
C LYS A 139 -6.30 12.08 -9.68
N PRO A 140 -7.43 12.33 -9.01
CA PRO A 140 -8.29 11.26 -8.53
C PRO A 140 -8.72 10.32 -9.65
N GLY A 141 -8.70 9.03 -9.40
CA GLY A 141 -8.99 8.02 -10.42
C GLY A 141 -8.41 6.65 -10.09
N ASP A 142 -8.66 5.70 -10.98
CA ASP A 142 -8.14 4.34 -10.89
C ASP A 142 -6.97 4.15 -11.87
N TYR A 143 -5.91 3.54 -11.37
CA TYR A 143 -4.65 3.33 -12.06
C TYR A 143 -4.12 1.91 -11.80
N LEU A 144 -3.16 1.51 -12.61
CA LEU A 144 -2.33 0.32 -12.39
C LEU A 144 -0.92 0.78 -12.04
N LEU A 145 -0.47 0.45 -10.84
CA LEU A 145 0.87 0.71 -10.36
C LEU A 145 1.73 -0.54 -10.58
N LYS A 146 2.89 -0.37 -11.21
CA LYS A 146 3.89 -1.43 -11.46
C LYS A 146 5.25 -0.95 -10.98
N LEU A 147 5.94 -1.80 -10.22
CA LEU A 147 7.33 -1.60 -9.84
C LEU A 147 8.14 -2.81 -10.27
N SER A 148 9.23 -2.55 -10.96
CA SER A 148 10.25 -3.55 -11.26
C SER A 148 11.57 -3.17 -10.60
N VAL A 149 12.27 -4.18 -10.10
CA VAL A 149 13.60 -4.06 -9.49
C VAL A 149 14.52 -5.04 -10.20
N THR A 150 15.63 -4.55 -10.72
CA THR A 150 16.65 -5.35 -11.40
C THR A 150 17.96 -5.24 -10.62
N ASP A 151 18.47 -6.37 -10.12
CA ASP A 151 19.83 -6.46 -9.58
C ASP A 151 20.84 -6.35 -10.72
N LEU A 152 21.65 -5.30 -10.72
CA LEU A 152 22.62 -5.03 -11.79
C LEU A 152 23.82 -5.98 -11.74
N GLY A 153 24.06 -6.68 -10.62
CA GLY A 153 25.16 -7.63 -10.50
C GLY A 153 24.83 -9.01 -11.09
N SER A 154 23.56 -9.43 -11.02
CA SER A 154 23.10 -10.76 -11.45
C SER A 154 22.09 -10.76 -12.58
N GLU A 155 21.57 -9.59 -12.96
CA GLU A 155 20.47 -9.40 -13.92
C GLU A 155 19.15 -10.03 -13.47
N ARG A 156 19.07 -10.52 -12.23
CA ARG A 156 17.82 -11.02 -11.64
C ARG A 156 16.84 -9.87 -11.45
N GLN A 157 15.58 -10.11 -11.80
CA GLN A 157 14.51 -9.12 -11.71
C GLN A 157 13.42 -9.60 -10.76
N GLY A 158 12.78 -8.67 -10.06
CA GLY A 158 11.49 -8.88 -9.40
C GLY A 158 10.52 -7.79 -9.78
N GLU A 159 9.24 -8.13 -9.82
CA GLU A 159 8.17 -7.20 -10.14
C GLU A 159 7.05 -7.33 -9.12
N ALA A 160 6.38 -6.22 -8.88
CA ALA A 160 5.14 -6.16 -8.12
C ALA A 160 4.19 -5.17 -8.78
N SER A 161 2.90 -5.50 -8.76
CA SER A 161 1.85 -4.63 -9.25
C SER A 161 0.70 -4.56 -8.25
N SER A 162 0.00 -3.43 -8.27
CA SER A 162 -1.21 -3.21 -7.49
C SER A 162 -2.17 -2.31 -8.27
N GLU A 163 -3.47 -2.56 -8.09
CA GLU A 163 -4.46 -1.52 -8.37
C GLU A 163 -4.16 -0.32 -7.47
N LEU A 164 -4.18 0.88 -8.04
CA LEU A 164 -3.96 2.15 -7.36
C LEU A 164 -5.22 3.00 -7.51
N LYS A 165 -5.96 3.18 -6.42
CA LYS A 165 -7.14 4.06 -6.38
C LYS A 165 -6.77 5.38 -5.73
N VAL A 166 -6.53 6.39 -6.55
CA VAL A 166 -6.21 7.75 -6.08
C VAL A 166 -7.51 8.42 -5.64
N LYS A 167 -7.60 8.71 -4.34
CA LYS A 167 -8.75 9.38 -3.73
C LYS A 167 -8.89 10.82 -4.22
N ALA A 168 -10.08 11.39 -4.07
CA ALA A 168 -10.27 12.84 -4.14
C ALA A 168 -10.37 13.37 -2.70
N PHE A 169 -9.83 14.55 -2.45
CA PHE A 169 -9.95 15.25 -1.17
C PHE A 169 -10.72 16.54 -1.39
N GLY A 170 -12.00 16.55 -0.98
CA GLY A 170 -12.81 17.77 -0.97
C GLY A 170 -12.35 18.74 0.11
N GLU A 171 -12.90 19.96 0.10
CA GLU A 171 -12.54 21.02 1.05
C GLU A 171 -13.59 21.25 2.14
N GLU A 172 -14.82 20.76 1.95
CA GLU A 172 -15.96 21.10 2.83
C GLU A 172 -16.25 20.01 3.88
N ASP A 173 -16.21 18.73 3.47
CA ASP A 173 -16.53 17.60 4.35
C ASP A 173 -15.30 17.02 5.02
N LEU A 174 -15.45 16.45 6.22
CA LEU A 174 -14.41 15.69 6.92
C LEU A 174 -13.78 14.64 6.00
N GLN A 175 -12.48 14.73 5.77
CA GLN A 175 -11.73 13.77 4.95
C GLN A 175 -10.73 12.98 5.79
N LEU A 176 -10.43 11.76 5.35
CA LEU A 176 -9.40 10.90 5.91
C LEU A 176 -8.49 10.42 4.77
N SER A 177 -7.18 10.48 4.98
CA SER A 177 -6.19 9.86 4.10
C SER A 177 -6.38 8.33 4.00
N ASP A 178 -5.58 7.68 3.16
CA ASP A 178 -5.36 6.25 3.36
C ASP A 178 -4.60 5.97 4.67
N LEU A 179 -4.71 4.73 5.13
CA LEU A 179 -3.89 4.23 6.23
C LEU A 179 -2.53 3.82 5.67
N GLU A 180 -1.46 4.46 6.12
CA GLU A 180 -0.11 3.96 5.92
C GLU A 180 0.19 2.95 7.02
N LEU A 181 0.31 1.67 6.66
CA LEU A 181 0.73 0.62 7.59
C LEU A 181 2.24 0.69 7.82
N ALA A 182 2.67 0.55 9.07
CA ALA A 182 4.07 0.68 9.46
C ALA A 182 4.56 -0.52 10.29
N PHE A 183 5.86 -0.83 10.17
CA PHE A 183 6.54 -1.72 11.09
C PHE A 183 6.80 -1.07 12.44
N GLN A 184 7.10 0.23 12.43
CA GLN A 184 7.48 1.00 13.60
C GLN A 184 7.24 2.49 13.35
N ILE A 185 6.92 3.20 14.44
CA ILE A 185 6.75 4.65 14.47
C ILE A 185 7.54 5.17 15.67
N ASP A 186 8.58 5.98 15.40
CA ASP A 186 9.45 6.54 16.44
C ASP A 186 9.43 8.08 16.42
N PRO A 187 9.62 8.77 17.55
CA PRO A 187 9.90 10.20 17.57
C PRO A 187 11.18 10.52 16.79
N ASP A 188 11.07 11.38 15.79
CA ASP A 188 12.21 11.87 15.02
C ASP A 188 11.83 13.19 14.35
N THR A 189 12.62 14.23 14.59
CA THR A 189 12.41 15.58 14.06
C THR A 189 13.49 15.97 13.04
N SER A 190 14.31 15.02 12.61
CA SER A 190 15.25 15.23 11.51
C SER A 190 14.51 15.35 10.18
N THR A 191 15.25 15.56 9.10
CA THR A 191 14.70 15.52 7.75
C THR A 191 15.04 14.18 7.10
N GLY A 192 14.11 13.64 6.34
CA GLY A 192 14.33 12.40 5.61
C GLY A 192 13.06 11.87 5.00
N THR A 193 13.22 10.94 4.06
CA THR A 193 12.14 10.28 3.31
C THR A 193 11.04 9.74 4.22
N PHE A 194 11.42 9.09 5.32
CA PHE A 194 10.48 8.47 6.26
C PHE A 194 10.04 9.38 7.41
N ILE A 195 10.40 10.68 7.39
CA ILE A 195 10.09 11.60 8.48
C ILE A 195 8.88 12.45 8.11
N LYS A 196 7.78 12.30 8.86
CA LYS A 196 6.57 13.12 8.73
C LYS A 196 5.92 13.34 10.09
N ALA A 197 5.27 14.48 10.29
CA ALA A 197 4.60 14.85 11.54
C ALA A 197 5.47 14.67 12.82
N GLY A 198 6.78 14.92 12.72
CA GLY A 198 7.72 14.74 13.84
C GLY A 198 7.90 13.27 14.27
N ARG A 199 7.69 12.33 13.35
CA ARG A 199 7.87 10.90 13.53
C ARG A 199 8.64 10.31 12.36
N LYS A 200 9.48 9.33 12.65
CA LYS A 200 10.00 8.39 11.66
C LYS A 200 9.01 7.24 11.53
N ILE A 201 8.46 7.07 10.34
CA ILE A 201 7.47 6.04 10.02
C ILE A 201 8.11 5.07 9.04
N LEU A 202 8.36 3.84 9.49
CA LEU A 202 8.91 2.80 8.63
C LEU A 202 7.76 1.99 8.02
N PRO A 203 7.41 2.19 6.73
CA PRO A 203 6.25 1.54 6.13
C PRO A 203 6.38 0.01 6.13
N ASN A 204 5.25 -0.67 6.06
CA ASN A 204 5.12 -2.12 5.91
C ASN A 204 4.43 -2.45 4.57
N PRO A 205 5.15 -2.41 3.42
CA PRO A 205 4.55 -2.55 2.10
C PRO A 205 3.95 -3.95 1.84
N LEU A 206 4.24 -4.92 2.70
CA LEU A 206 3.68 -6.27 2.58
C LEU A 206 2.37 -6.41 3.35
N GLY A 207 2.04 -5.49 4.26
CA GLY A 207 0.88 -5.57 5.15
C GLY A 207 0.87 -6.83 6.03
N VAL A 208 2.03 -7.46 6.25
CA VAL A 208 2.13 -8.71 7.00
C VAL A 208 2.53 -8.43 8.44
N PHE A 209 1.67 -8.88 9.36
CA PHE A 209 1.90 -8.90 10.80
C PHE A 209 2.09 -10.35 11.25
N THR A 210 3.00 -10.61 12.19
CA THR A 210 3.35 -11.98 12.63
C THR A 210 3.19 -12.11 14.13
N HIS A 211 3.14 -13.31 14.70
CA HIS A 211 3.08 -13.49 16.16
C HIS A 211 4.28 -12.90 16.91
N ARG A 212 5.39 -12.60 16.22
CA ARG A 212 6.53 -11.87 16.81
C ARG A 212 6.41 -10.34 16.67
N ARG A 213 5.42 -9.87 15.91
CA ARG A 213 5.10 -8.48 15.59
C ARG A 213 3.57 -8.33 15.57
N GLU A 214 2.97 -8.45 16.75
CA GLU A 214 1.52 -8.43 16.96
C GLU A 214 0.90 -7.04 16.81
N MET A 215 1.73 -6.00 16.90
CA MET A 215 1.33 -4.62 16.76
C MET A 215 1.24 -4.24 15.29
N ALA A 216 0.06 -3.77 14.87
CA ALA A 216 -0.12 -3.06 13.62
C ALA A 216 -0.05 -1.57 13.90
N TYR A 217 1.08 -0.96 13.54
CA TYR A 217 1.24 0.49 13.56
C TYR A 217 0.67 1.09 12.28
N PHE A 218 0.07 2.27 12.40
CA PHE A 218 -0.44 2.99 11.24
C PHE A 218 -0.43 4.50 11.43
N TYR A 219 -0.38 5.18 10.30
CA TYR A 219 -0.48 6.63 10.14
C TYR A 219 -1.67 7.00 9.27
N ALA A 220 -2.35 8.08 9.62
CA ALA A 220 -3.37 8.70 8.79
C ALA A 220 -3.49 10.20 9.11
N GLU A 221 -4.04 10.95 8.17
CA GLU A 221 -4.31 12.37 8.29
C GLU A 221 -5.82 12.62 8.16
N LEU A 222 -6.35 13.45 9.06
CA LEU A 222 -7.71 13.98 9.00
C LEU A 222 -7.63 15.42 8.50
N TYR A 223 -8.54 15.76 7.60
CA TYR A 223 -8.66 17.10 7.03
C TYR A 223 -10.09 17.63 7.18
N ASN A 224 -10.23 18.95 7.05
CA ASN A 224 -11.50 19.67 7.12
C ASN A 224 -12.20 19.51 8.47
N LEU A 225 -11.42 19.48 9.57
CA LEU A 225 -11.97 19.57 10.92
C LEU A 225 -12.53 20.97 11.16
N ILE A 226 -13.84 21.07 11.35
CA ILE A 226 -14.49 22.36 11.62
C ILE A 226 -14.01 22.90 12.97
N VAL A 227 -13.29 24.02 12.93
CA VAL A 227 -12.83 24.81 14.08
C VAL A 227 -13.44 26.21 13.98
N SER A 228 -14.57 26.42 14.64
CA SER A 228 -15.27 27.71 14.71
C SER A 228 -15.91 27.91 16.09
N PRO A 229 -16.17 29.16 16.53
CA PRO A 229 -16.85 29.39 17.80
C PRO A 229 -18.21 28.67 17.85
N GLY A 230 -18.42 27.82 18.86
CA GLY A 230 -19.63 27.01 19.02
C GLY A 230 -19.60 25.66 18.30
N ALA A 231 -18.58 25.35 17.51
CA ALA A 231 -18.32 23.99 17.05
C ALA A 231 -17.79 23.14 18.21
N ASP A 232 -18.05 21.83 18.14
CA ASP A 232 -17.46 20.86 19.06
C ASP A 232 -15.93 20.96 19.02
N PRO A 233 -15.23 21.15 20.15
CA PRO A 233 -13.77 21.18 20.17
C PRO A 233 -13.14 19.83 19.87
N ASP A 234 -13.92 18.74 19.93
CA ASP A 234 -13.44 17.37 19.85
C ASP A 234 -13.88 16.65 18.56
N TYR A 235 -13.17 15.57 18.24
CA TYR A 235 -13.57 14.56 17.26
C TYR A 235 -13.53 13.17 17.88
N LEU A 236 -14.30 12.25 17.29
CA LEU A 236 -14.37 10.85 17.71
C LEU A 236 -13.54 9.99 16.76
N LEU A 237 -12.69 9.13 17.33
CA LEU A 237 -11.84 8.21 16.59
C LEU A 237 -12.14 6.77 17.03
N SER A 238 -12.37 5.88 16.07
CA SER A 238 -12.57 4.45 16.35
C SER A 238 -11.78 3.60 15.38
N PHE A 239 -11.31 2.45 15.86
CA PHE A 239 -10.58 1.48 15.05
C PHE A 239 -11.31 0.14 15.08
N THR A 240 -11.46 -0.48 13.93
CA THR A 240 -12.09 -1.79 13.80
C THR A 240 -11.25 -2.64 12.85
N VAL A 241 -11.02 -3.90 13.23
CA VAL A 241 -10.39 -4.90 12.36
C VAL A 241 -11.50 -5.74 11.74
N LEU A 242 -11.51 -5.81 10.41
CA LEU A 242 -12.42 -6.61 9.62
C LEU A 242 -11.68 -7.82 9.02
N ASP A 243 -12.39 -8.93 8.80
CA ASP A 243 -11.88 -10.02 7.97
C ASP A 243 -12.08 -9.72 6.47
N SER A 244 -11.64 -10.62 5.60
CA SER A 244 -11.76 -10.46 4.14
C SER A 244 -13.21 -10.46 3.63
N ALA A 245 -14.17 -10.89 4.44
CA ALA A 245 -15.59 -10.81 4.13
C ALA A 245 -16.25 -9.52 4.68
N GLY A 246 -15.45 -8.63 5.30
CA GLY A 246 -15.94 -7.40 5.92
C GLY A 246 -16.55 -7.59 7.31
N LYS A 247 -16.46 -8.80 7.90
CA LYS A 247 -17.01 -9.05 9.23
C LYS A 247 -16.07 -8.51 10.30
N LYS A 248 -16.64 -7.84 11.31
CA LYS A 248 -15.89 -7.34 12.47
C LYS A 248 -15.23 -8.50 13.25
N VAL A 249 -13.91 -8.42 13.37
CA VAL A 249 -13.08 -9.35 14.14
C VAL A 249 -12.71 -8.75 15.51
N LYS A 250 -12.37 -7.47 15.54
CA LYS A 250 -11.96 -6.76 16.76
C LYS A 250 -12.40 -5.31 16.71
N ASP A 251 -12.87 -4.79 17.84
CA ASP A 251 -13.27 -3.41 18.05
C ASP A 251 -12.39 -2.81 19.14
N PHE A 252 -11.85 -1.62 18.92
CA PHE A 252 -11.01 -0.92 19.89
C PHE A 252 -11.76 0.24 20.57
N GLY A 253 -13.07 0.35 20.35
CA GLY A 253 -13.91 1.38 20.91
C GLY A 253 -13.68 2.75 20.29
N THR A 254 -14.33 3.75 20.88
CA THR A 254 -14.27 5.14 20.45
C THR A 254 -13.47 5.96 21.46
N GLN A 255 -12.56 6.77 20.95
CA GLN A 255 -11.77 7.74 21.70
C GLN A 255 -12.20 9.14 21.30
N THR A 256 -12.42 10.00 22.29
CA THR A 256 -12.59 11.44 22.08
C THR A 256 -11.22 12.10 22.06
N ARG A 257 -10.98 12.99 21.10
CA ARG A 257 -9.72 13.74 20.96
C ARG A 257 -10.02 15.19 20.63
N GLU A 258 -9.26 16.10 21.23
CA GLU A 258 -9.32 17.52 20.91
C GLU A 258 -8.80 17.79 19.49
N LYS A 259 -9.46 18.70 18.77
CA LYS A 259 -9.03 19.18 17.45
C LYS A 259 -7.84 20.14 17.62
N PRO A 260 -6.64 19.81 17.09
CA PRO A 260 -5.49 20.71 17.16
C PRO A 260 -5.58 21.87 16.14
N GLY A 261 -6.56 21.82 15.22
CA GLY A 261 -6.75 22.75 14.13
C GLY A 261 -7.69 22.16 13.09
N ASN A 262 -7.62 22.69 11.86
CA ASN A 262 -8.42 22.20 10.73
C ASN A 262 -7.95 20.83 10.19
N SER A 263 -6.81 20.34 10.67
CA SER A 263 -6.31 19.00 10.37
C SER A 263 -5.76 18.34 11.63
N ALA A 264 -5.71 17.01 11.63
CA ALA A 264 -5.13 16.23 12.71
C ALA A 264 -4.40 15.01 12.16
N VAL A 265 -3.43 14.52 12.91
CA VAL A 265 -2.70 13.30 12.59
C VAL A 265 -3.12 12.18 13.53
N VAL A 266 -3.38 11.00 12.97
CA VAL A 266 -3.61 9.76 13.71
C VAL A 266 -2.39 8.88 13.59
N LEU A 267 -1.68 8.74 14.71
CA LEU A 267 -0.61 7.78 14.92
C LEU A 267 -1.08 6.79 15.98
N SER A 268 -1.13 5.51 15.67
CA SER A 268 -1.50 4.48 16.65
C SER A 268 -0.87 3.13 16.35
N GLY A 269 -0.94 2.25 17.33
CA GLY A 269 -0.56 0.84 17.23
C GLY A 269 -1.60 -0.01 17.93
N ILE A 270 -2.15 -0.98 17.22
CA ILE A 270 -3.16 -1.90 17.77
C ILE A 270 -2.62 -3.33 17.77
N ASN A 271 -2.89 -4.09 18.84
CA ASN A 271 -2.60 -5.53 18.84
C ASN A 271 -3.67 -6.24 17.99
N VAL A 272 -3.26 -6.79 16.83
CA VAL A 272 -4.16 -7.43 15.85
C VAL A 272 -4.26 -8.95 15.98
N THR A 273 -3.54 -9.53 16.93
CA THR A 273 -3.63 -10.95 17.28
C THR A 273 -4.59 -11.21 18.44
#